data_AF-A0A7L4RN43-F1
#
_entry.id   AF-A0A7L4RN43-F1
#
_cell.length_a   1.000
_cell.length_b   1.000
_cell.length_c   1.000
_cell.angle_alpha   90.00
_cell.angle_beta   90.00
_cell.angle_gamma   90.00
#
_symmetry.space_group_name_H-M   'P 1'
#
loop_
_entity.id
_entity.type
_entity.pdbx_description
1 polymer ?
#
loop_
_entity_poly.entity_id
_entity_poly.type
_entity_poly.pdbx_seq_one_letter_code
_entity_poly.pdbx_strand_id
1 'polypeptide(L)'
;MKILENFRQKDSIRQERTVEPKNGISNSLRAALLGFSVLVASSPFISCNSRNPKPEAGQTVADRKAEPDADNKKAAKNKPSEPVSEPDPLSIAFKFTSFNYIQEAPAELNSLSEYAQSKVVLRLAALARNDALGYYKESGKEMDLEGLAFIMENPDTSLSRGPYNRYNASFVLQKIAIHSEYENVRTAAVAELASLGEAFSLREVARFCAYQDTQIKAVQSIPSANKNTLVWLATDLYSDSEVQMAAVKELEGDTAALAKIAEGGGGYDAMQSASDILASKIDELDDVQALKCVALHSNDKSAALTAVEKLEDDNDALKLIAIHARYEDVSLAAVKKLGGDVKALVEIAEESWPTRTTKVAVNMLASKLHKLTNPDALACIAVFSQNEKARLAALEKLAGNEKELKYIAKHSKYEDTKNKANEMLKKQ
;
A
#
# COMPACT_ATOMS: atom_id res chain seq x y z
N MET A 1 -13.95 -24.32 18.46
CA MET A 1 -12.90 -25.35 18.62
C MET A 1 -12.44 -26.03 17.32
N LYS A 2 -13.27 -26.29 16.29
CA LYS A 2 -12.86 -27.07 15.10
C LYS A 2 -11.88 -26.42 14.09
N ILE A 3 -11.40 -25.21 14.31
CA ILE A 3 -10.53 -24.48 13.35
C ILE A 3 -9.03 -24.63 13.67
N LEU A 4 -8.67 -24.95 14.92
CA LEU A 4 -7.27 -25.02 15.37
C LEU A 4 -6.55 -26.36 15.13
N GLU A 5 -7.26 -27.45 14.81
CA GLU A 5 -6.61 -28.75 14.55
C GLU A 5 -5.94 -28.84 13.17
N ASN A 6 -6.43 -28.10 12.17
CA ASN A 6 -5.94 -28.18 10.79
C ASN A 6 -4.52 -27.63 10.57
N PHE A 7 -4.02 -26.75 11.46
CA PHE A 7 -2.65 -26.24 11.37
C PHE A 7 -1.61 -27.13 12.05
N ARG A 8 -1.98 -27.91 13.09
CA ARG A 8 -1.02 -28.78 13.81
C ARG A 8 -0.70 -30.12 13.12
N GLN A 9 -1.54 -30.59 12.18
CA GLN A 9 -1.29 -31.87 11.50
C GLN A 9 -0.27 -31.81 10.35
N LYS A 10 0.04 -30.63 9.78
CA LYS A 10 0.90 -30.55 8.59
C LYS A 10 2.38 -30.81 8.84
N ASP A 11 2.89 -30.50 10.04
CA ASP A 11 4.33 -30.66 10.34
C ASP A 11 4.69 -32.09 10.81
N SER A 12 3.72 -32.88 11.29
CA SER A 12 3.97 -34.22 11.83
C SER A 12 4.07 -35.33 10.78
N ILE A 13 3.80 -35.04 9.49
CA ILE A 13 3.76 -36.05 8.41
C ILE A 13 5.08 -36.07 7.60
N ARG A 14 6.06 -35.20 7.92
CA ARG A 14 7.28 -35.00 7.10
C ARG A 14 8.50 -35.83 7.51
N GLN A 15 8.38 -36.73 8.48
CA GLN A 15 9.42 -37.69 8.85
C GLN A 15 8.82 -39.10 9.01
N GLU A 16 8.64 -39.79 7.88
CA GLU A 16 8.78 -41.26 7.70
C GLU A 16 8.09 -41.70 6.39
N ARG A 17 8.91 -41.94 5.34
CA ARG A 17 8.70 -42.93 4.25
C ARG A 17 9.73 -42.71 3.15
N THR A 18 10.84 -43.43 3.24
CA THR A 18 11.69 -43.75 2.10
C THR A 18 10.97 -44.77 1.22
N VAL A 19 10.46 -44.34 0.06
CA VAL A 19 9.96 -45.21 -1.01
C VAL A 19 10.59 -44.76 -2.32
N GLU A 20 11.15 -45.70 -3.07
CA GLU A 20 11.84 -45.43 -4.34
C GLU A 20 10.90 -44.85 -5.41
N PRO A 21 11.35 -43.86 -6.21
CA PRO A 21 10.54 -43.31 -7.29
C PRO A 21 10.61 -44.17 -8.54
N LYS A 22 9.48 -44.80 -8.92
CA LYS A 22 9.29 -45.29 -10.29
C LYS A 22 8.87 -44.12 -11.20
N ASN A 23 9.75 -43.83 -12.16
CA ASN A 23 9.60 -43.10 -13.43
C ASN A 23 8.28 -42.34 -13.70
N GLY A 24 8.42 -41.05 -14.07
CA GLY A 24 7.61 -40.48 -15.16
C GLY A 24 6.79 -39.21 -14.91
N ILE A 25 7.39 -38.10 -14.45
CA ILE A 25 6.82 -36.74 -14.59
C ILE A 25 7.93 -35.76 -15.03
N SER A 26 7.56 -34.74 -15.84
CA SER A 26 8.44 -33.90 -16.67
C SER A 26 9.35 -32.91 -15.94
N ASN A 27 10.47 -32.55 -16.60
CA ASN A 27 11.55 -31.72 -16.07
C ASN A 27 11.24 -30.21 -15.89
N SER A 28 10.06 -29.70 -16.22
CA SER A 28 9.76 -28.26 -16.14
C SER A 28 9.53 -27.72 -14.72
N LEU A 29 9.17 -28.56 -13.74
CA LEU A 29 8.84 -28.11 -12.38
C LEU A 29 10.04 -28.02 -11.41
N ARG A 30 11.22 -28.54 -11.78
CA ARG A 30 12.40 -28.57 -10.89
C ARG A 30 13.20 -27.28 -10.83
N ALA A 31 13.04 -26.37 -11.80
CA ALA A 31 13.74 -25.09 -11.81
C ALA A 31 13.18 -24.05 -10.81
N ALA A 32 11.90 -24.17 -10.41
CA ALA A 32 11.21 -23.19 -9.59
C ALA A 32 11.38 -23.38 -8.05
N LEU A 33 11.99 -24.49 -7.61
CA LEU A 33 11.97 -24.94 -6.20
C LEU A 33 13.34 -24.96 -5.50
N LEU A 34 14.38 -24.41 -6.13
CA LEU A 34 15.74 -24.30 -5.56
C LEU A 34 16.24 -22.85 -5.43
N GLY A 35 15.40 -21.85 -5.70
CA GLY A 35 15.79 -20.43 -5.74
C GLY A 35 15.73 -19.66 -4.41
N PHE A 36 15.38 -20.29 -3.29
CA PHE A 36 15.12 -19.58 -2.02
C PHE A 36 15.73 -20.27 -0.80
N SER A 37 17.07 -20.24 -0.69
CA SER A 37 17.81 -20.41 0.57
C SER A 37 19.27 -19.98 0.42
N VAL A 38 19.80 -19.35 1.48
CA VAL A 38 21.22 -18.96 1.69
C VAL A 38 21.77 -17.80 0.84
N LEU A 39 21.65 -16.58 1.39
CA LEU A 39 22.79 -15.64 1.43
C LEU A 39 22.61 -14.58 2.55
N VAL A 40 22.90 -14.98 3.80
CA VAL A 40 23.22 -14.03 4.87
C VAL A 40 24.73 -14.03 5.02
N ALA A 41 25.38 -13.03 4.41
CA ALA A 41 26.81 -12.82 4.53
C ALA A 41 27.07 -11.39 5.01
N SER A 42 27.47 -11.31 6.28
CA SER A 42 28.17 -10.23 6.98
C SER A 42 28.68 -9.05 6.14
N SER A 43 28.33 -7.83 6.56
CA SER A 43 29.11 -6.61 6.27
C SER A 43 29.07 -5.66 7.47
N PRO A 44 30.13 -4.86 7.70
CA PRO A 44 30.46 -4.37 9.03
C PRO A 44 29.77 -3.06 9.43
N PHE A 45 29.66 -2.85 10.75
CA PHE A 45 29.35 -1.57 11.37
C PHE A 45 30.30 -0.46 10.90
N ILE A 46 29.77 0.57 10.25
CA ILE A 46 30.46 1.86 10.11
C ILE A 46 30.06 2.73 11.31
N SER A 47 31.05 3.01 12.17
CA SER A 47 30.87 3.86 13.35
C SER A 47 31.09 5.33 12.97
N CYS A 48 29.99 6.08 12.80
CA CYS A 48 30.05 7.53 12.61
C CYS A 48 30.15 8.25 13.96
N ASN A 49 31.38 8.58 14.34
CA ASN A 49 31.71 9.28 15.59
C ASN A 49 32.00 10.77 15.30
N SER A 50 30.98 11.61 15.22
CA SER A 50 31.13 13.05 14.98
C SER A 50 31.25 13.84 16.30
N ARG A 51 32.47 14.28 16.62
CA ARG A 51 32.72 15.23 17.71
C ARG A 51 32.48 16.66 17.23
N ASN A 52 31.75 17.45 18.02
CA ASN A 52 31.72 18.90 17.91
C ASN A 52 33.12 19.51 18.17
N PRO A 53 33.49 20.58 17.45
CA PRO A 53 34.34 21.65 17.98
C PRO A 53 33.50 22.87 18.42
N LYS A 54 34.02 23.60 19.42
CA LYS A 54 33.48 24.86 19.92
C LYS A 54 33.84 26.05 19.00
N PRO A 55 33.18 27.21 19.14
CA PRO A 55 33.48 28.41 18.35
C PRO A 55 34.66 29.21 18.93
N GLU A 56 35.36 29.94 18.06
CA GLU A 56 36.23 31.06 18.43
C GLU A 56 35.88 32.31 17.58
N ALA A 57 36.30 33.48 18.07
CA ALA A 57 35.83 34.79 17.62
C ALA A 57 36.95 35.67 17.02
N GLY A 58 36.56 36.69 16.26
CA GLY A 58 37.45 37.72 15.68
C GLY A 58 36.88 38.19 14.34
N GLN A 59 36.36 39.43 14.22
CA GLN A 59 37.11 40.64 13.85
C GLN A 59 37.86 40.47 12.50
N THR A 60 37.64 41.29 11.46
CA THR A 60 37.64 42.78 11.47
C THR A 60 36.80 43.42 10.35
N VAL A 61 36.61 44.74 10.46
CA VAL A 61 35.99 45.64 9.48
C VAL A 61 37.05 46.23 8.54
N ALA A 62 36.75 46.41 7.23
CA ALA A 62 37.37 47.44 6.40
C ALA A 62 36.56 47.77 5.13
N ASP A 63 36.41 49.07 4.87
CA ASP A 63 35.74 49.73 3.75
C ASP A 63 36.23 49.31 2.33
N ARG A 64 35.36 49.54 1.32
CA ARG A 64 35.62 50.58 0.30
C ARG A 64 34.41 50.94 -0.58
N LYS A 65 34.31 52.22 -0.90
CA LYS A 65 33.42 52.84 -1.91
C LYS A 65 33.97 52.63 -3.33
N ALA A 66 33.11 52.59 -4.35
CA ALA A 66 33.06 53.60 -5.44
C ALA A 66 32.25 53.13 -6.68
N GLU A 67 31.36 54.01 -7.13
CA GLU A 67 30.74 54.12 -8.47
C GLU A 67 31.72 54.80 -9.48
N PRO A 68 31.35 55.11 -10.75
CA PRO A 68 30.61 54.36 -11.78
C PRO A 68 31.35 54.42 -13.16
N ASP A 69 30.61 54.56 -14.28
CA ASP A 69 31.00 54.93 -15.66
C ASP A 69 31.70 53.87 -16.54
N ALA A 70 31.51 53.82 -17.88
CA ALA A 70 30.45 54.36 -18.75
C ALA A 70 30.51 53.68 -20.14
N ASP A 71 29.48 53.91 -20.96
CA ASP A 71 29.43 53.84 -22.43
C ASP A 71 30.08 52.66 -23.20
N ASN A 72 29.23 51.93 -23.95
CA ASN A 72 29.51 51.78 -25.38
C ASN A 72 28.24 51.63 -26.24
N LYS A 73 28.03 52.56 -27.17
CA LYS A 73 27.01 52.48 -28.23
C LYS A 73 27.60 51.77 -29.45
N LYS A 74 26.86 50.83 -30.04
CA LYS A 74 26.91 50.62 -31.50
C LYS A 74 25.58 50.10 -32.04
N ALA A 75 25.08 50.78 -33.06
CA ALA A 75 23.79 50.52 -33.66
C ALA A 75 23.87 49.46 -34.76
N ALA A 76 22.90 48.55 -34.79
CA ALA A 76 22.60 47.71 -35.95
C ALA A 76 21.14 47.99 -36.38
N LYS A 77 20.95 48.40 -37.64
CA LYS A 77 19.62 48.60 -38.21
C LYS A 77 19.00 47.23 -38.53
N ASN A 78 18.07 46.76 -37.71
CA ASN A 78 17.23 45.64 -38.09
C ASN A 78 15.95 46.13 -38.79
N LYS A 79 15.71 45.54 -39.96
CA LYS A 79 14.53 45.69 -40.80
C LYS A 79 13.32 45.11 -40.04
N PRO A 80 12.13 45.72 -40.06
CA PRO A 80 10.95 45.07 -39.49
C PRO A 80 10.63 43.83 -40.34
N SER A 81 10.76 42.64 -39.74
CA SER A 81 10.16 41.42 -40.27
C SER A 81 8.64 41.52 -40.08
N GLU A 82 7.89 41.25 -41.14
CA GLU A 82 6.44 41.15 -41.08
C GLU A 82 6.03 40.08 -40.06
N PRO A 83 4.91 40.26 -39.33
CA PRO A 83 4.40 39.23 -38.45
C PRO A 83 4.01 38.01 -39.28
N VAL A 84 4.77 36.92 -39.15
CA VAL A 84 4.34 35.61 -39.64
C VAL A 84 3.07 35.25 -38.87
N SER A 85 1.92 35.36 -39.52
CA SER A 85 0.64 34.95 -38.95
C SER A 85 0.71 33.46 -38.63
N GLU A 86 0.42 33.08 -37.39
CA GLU A 86 0.22 31.67 -37.04
C GLU A 86 -0.83 31.08 -38.00
N PRO A 87 -0.55 29.93 -38.63
CA PRO A 87 -1.49 29.32 -39.57
C PRO A 87 -2.78 28.96 -38.82
N ASP A 88 -3.93 29.30 -39.42
CA ASP A 88 -5.24 29.01 -38.84
C ASP A 88 -5.35 27.51 -38.47
N PRO A 89 -5.59 27.15 -37.20
CA PRO A 89 -5.75 25.77 -36.77
C PRO A 89 -6.84 25.01 -37.54
N LEU A 90 -7.83 25.70 -38.12
CA LEU A 90 -8.85 25.10 -38.99
C LEU A 90 -8.27 24.71 -40.37
N SER A 91 -7.37 25.51 -40.93
CA SER A 91 -6.69 25.23 -42.20
C SER A 91 -5.76 24.01 -42.11
N ILE A 92 -5.10 23.85 -40.95
CA ILE A 92 -4.26 22.67 -40.68
C ILE A 92 -5.13 21.43 -40.46
N ALA A 93 -6.18 21.51 -39.64
CA ALA A 93 -7.08 20.38 -39.40
C ALA A 93 -7.73 19.85 -40.69
N PHE A 94 -8.05 20.72 -41.66
CA PHE A 94 -8.65 20.33 -42.94
C PHE A 94 -7.70 19.57 -43.89
N LYS A 95 -6.37 19.63 -43.68
CA LYS A 95 -5.41 18.85 -44.47
C LYS A 95 -5.30 17.39 -44.00
N PHE A 96 -5.62 17.10 -42.73
CA PHE A 96 -5.37 15.79 -42.11
C PHE A 96 -6.52 14.78 -42.27
N THR A 97 -7.55 15.09 -43.06
CA THR A 97 -8.73 14.23 -43.27
C THR A 97 -8.50 13.03 -44.21
N SER A 98 -7.25 12.64 -44.47
CA SER A 98 -6.90 11.44 -45.24
C SER A 98 -5.95 10.55 -44.44
N PHE A 99 -6.40 9.33 -44.12
CA PHE A 99 -5.78 8.47 -43.10
C PHE A 99 -4.32 8.08 -43.41
N ASN A 100 -3.93 8.06 -44.68
CA ASN A 100 -2.55 7.76 -45.12
C ASN A 100 -1.52 8.84 -44.72
N TYR A 101 -1.94 10.03 -44.28
CA TYR A 101 -1.02 11.11 -43.92
C TYR A 101 -0.54 11.11 -42.45
N ILE A 102 -1.09 10.27 -41.58
CA ILE A 102 -0.75 10.27 -40.15
C ILE A 102 0.69 9.76 -39.90
N GLN A 103 1.22 8.90 -40.79
CA GLN A 103 2.64 8.47 -40.74
C GLN A 103 3.63 9.54 -41.27
N GLU A 104 3.16 10.52 -42.06
CA GLU A 104 4.00 11.58 -42.66
C GLU A 104 3.74 12.98 -42.05
N ALA A 105 3.14 13.04 -40.86
CA ALA A 105 2.77 14.28 -40.19
C ALA A 105 3.83 15.02 -39.32
N PRO A 106 5.12 14.60 -39.15
CA PRO A 106 5.94 15.16 -38.07
C PRO A 106 6.38 16.62 -38.30
N ALA A 107 6.48 17.11 -39.54
CA ALA A 107 6.99 18.46 -39.80
C ALA A 107 6.00 19.57 -39.43
N GLU A 108 4.73 19.47 -39.88
CA GLU A 108 3.72 20.51 -39.61
C GLU A 108 3.20 20.45 -38.16
N LEU A 109 2.95 19.27 -37.57
CA LEU A 109 2.53 19.18 -36.16
C LEU A 109 3.60 19.72 -35.19
N ASN A 110 4.88 19.38 -35.38
CA ASN A 110 5.96 19.85 -34.49
C ASN A 110 6.20 21.37 -34.56
N SER A 111 5.61 22.07 -35.53
CA SER A 111 5.63 23.54 -35.62
C SER A 111 4.47 24.22 -34.87
N LEU A 112 3.45 23.47 -34.47
CA LEU A 112 2.39 23.95 -33.58
C LEU A 112 2.87 23.97 -32.13
N SER A 113 2.37 24.91 -31.34
CA SER A 113 2.53 24.85 -29.88
C SER A 113 1.92 23.56 -29.32
N GLU A 114 2.51 23.00 -28.26
CA GLU A 114 2.07 21.74 -27.64
C GLU A 114 0.58 21.74 -27.27
N TYR A 115 0.06 22.91 -26.87
CA TYR A 115 -1.36 23.14 -26.60
C TYR A 115 -2.24 22.99 -27.85
N ALA A 116 -1.80 23.50 -29.00
CA ALA A 116 -2.50 23.35 -30.26
C ALA A 116 -2.43 21.90 -30.77
N GLN A 117 -1.30 21.20 -30.58
CA GLN A 117 -1.18 19.77 -30.90
C GLN A 117 -2.18 18.92 -30.09
N SER A 118 -2.23 19.06 -28.76
CA SER A 118 -3.21 18.35 -27.93
C SER A 118 -4.65 18.68 -28.33
N LYS A 119 -4.95 19.94 -28.69
CA LYS A 119 -6.27 20.34 -29.20
C LYS A 119 -6.61 19.71 -30.55
N VAL A 120 -5.63 19.55 -31.44
CA VAL A 120 -5.80 18.88 -32.73
C VAL A 120 -6.01 17.37 -32.53
N VAL A 121 -5.24 16.70 -31.68
CA VAL A 121 -5.42 15.26 -31.39
C VAL A 121 -6.76 14.99 -30.70
N LEU A 122 -7.15 15.79 -29.70
CA LEU A 122 -8.48 15.68 -29.09
C LEU A 122 -9.61 16.04 -30.07
N ARG A 123 -9.41 17.01 -30.97
CA ARG A 123 -10.37 17.28 -32.06
C ARG A 123 -10.42 16.13 -33.06
N LEU A 124 -9.31 15.47 -33.38
CA LEU A 124 -9.30 14.31 -34.27
C LEU A 124 -9.99 13.11 -33.62
N ALA A 125 -9.83 12.89 -32.32
CA ALA A 125 -10.64 11.92 -31.56
C ALA A 125 -12.14 12.30 -31.54
N ALA A 126 -12.45 13.60 -31.43
CA ALA A 126 -13.83 14.11 -31.48
C ALA A 126 -14.42 14.24 -32.91
N LEU A 127 -13.58 14.19 -33.95
CA LEU A 127 -13.96 14.17 -35.37
C LEU A 127 -14.10 12.73 -35.86
N ALA A 128 -13.27 11.80 -35.38
CA ALA A 128 -13.51 10.36 -35.52
C ALA A 128 -14.89 9.95 -34.94
N ARG A 129 -15.35 10.66 -33.90
CA ARG A 129 -16.71 10.57 -33.34
C ARG A 129 -17.83 11.11 -34.26
N ASN A 130 -17.52 11.91 -35.29
CA ASN A 130 -18.48 12.47 -36.24
C ASN A 130 -18.38 11.85 -37.66
N ASP A 131 -17.17 11.58 -38.17
CA ASP A 131 -16.93 11.12 -39.54
C ASP A 131 -17.13 9.61 -39.72
N ALA A 132 -17.19 8.83 -38.63
CA ALA A 132 -17.53 7.40 -38.65
C ALA A 132 -18.97 7.07 -39.16
N LEU A 133 -19.74 8.09 -39.55
CA LEU A 133 -21.04 7.96 -40.24
C LEU A 133 -20.94 8.09 -41.78
N GLY A 134 -19.77 8.43 -42.33
CA GLY A 134 -19.65 8.90 -43.72
C GLY A 134 -19.02 7.93 -44.73
N TYR A 135 -18.26 6.91 -44.29
CA TYR A 135 -17.35 6.20 -45.18
C TYR A 135 -17.29 4.69 -44.89
N TYR A 136 -18.14 3.89 -45.55
CA TYR A 136 -17.85 2.46 -45.74
C TYR A 136 -18.35 1.89 -47.08
N LYS A 137 -17.40 1.77 -48.01
CA LYS A 137 -17.41 0.81 -49.12
C LYS A 137 -15.95 0.62 -49.55
N GLU A 138 -15.56 -0.65 -49.73
CA GLU A 138 -14.28 -1.07 -50.35
C GLU A 138 -12.98 -0.87 -49.54
N SER A 139 -12.66 -1.84 -48.68
CA SER A 139 -11.41 -2.61 -48.73
C SER A 139 -11.46 -3.73 -47.69
N GLY A 140 -10.79 -4.86 -47.93
CA GLY A 140 -10.72 -5.96 -46.96
C GLY A 140 -9.34 -6.59 -46.94
N LYS A 141 -8.96 -7.11 -45.75
CA LYS A 141 -7.69 -7.76 -45.34
C LYS A 141 -6.59 -6.82 -44.80
N GLU A 142 -5.60 -7.21 -43.95
CA GLU A 142 -5.34 -8.36 -43.02
C GLU A 142 -3.85 -8.30 -42.55
N MET A 143 -3.39 -8.09 -41.29
CA MET A 143 -4.00 -7.64 -40.02
C MET A 143 -2.91 -7.16 -39.01
N ASP A 144 -2.76 -5.84 -38.76
CA ASP A 144 -2.08 -5.23 -37.58
C ASP A 144 -2.51 -3.74 -37.46
N LEU A 145 -2.54 -3.13 -36.27
CA LEU A 145 -3.36 -1.92 -35.93
C LEU A 145 -4.89 -2.07 -36.15
N GLU A 146 -5.34 -3.07 -36.91
CA GLU A 146 -6.75 -3.41 -37.17
C GLU A 146 -7.61 -3.56 -35.90
N GLY A 147 -7.03 -3.88 -34.74
CA GLY A 147 -7.81 -3.95 -33.49
C GLY A 147 -8.42 -2.61 -33.04
N LEU A 148 -7.81 -1.48 -33.42
CA LEU A 148 -8.35 -0.13 -33.18
C LEU A 148 -9.23 0.32 -34.34
N ALA A 149 -8.86 -0.01 -35.58
CA ALA A 149 -9.68 0.26 -36.76
C ALA A 149 -11.02 -0.49 -36.68
N PHE A 150 -11.04 -1.80 -36.44
CA PHE A 150 -12.25 -2.64 -36.37
C PHE A 150 -13.33 -2.12 -35.40
N ILE A 151 -12.92 -1.52 -34.27
CA ILE A 151 -13.82 -0.90 -33.28
C ILE A 151 -14.39 0.44 -33.78
N MET A 152 -13.65 1.15 -34.64
CA MET A 152 -14.04 2.39 -35.31
C MET A 152 -14.77 2.16 -36.65
N GLU A 153 -14.59 0.99 -37.27
CA GLU A 153 -15.06 0.63 -38.61
C GLU A 153 -16.41 -0.13 -38.62
N ASN A 154 -16.86 -0.65 -37.47
CA ASN A 154 -18.19 -1.28 -37.33
C ASN A 154 -19.14 -0.58 -36.33
N PRO A 155 -19.44 0.74 -36.48
CA PRO A 155 -20.48 1.41 -35.72
C PRO A 155 -21.87 1.11 -36.34
N ASP A 156 -22.33 -0.14 -36.28
CA ASP A 156 -23.62 -0.49 -36.87
C ASP A 156 -24.77 0.24 -36.16
N THR A 157 -25.55 0.99 -36.94
CA THR A 157 -26.13 2.26 -36.47
C THR A 157 -27.64 2.21 -36.38
N SER A 158 -28.17 2.02 -35.17
CA SER A 158 -29.60 2.26 -34.87
C SER A 158 -29.85 2.93 -33.53
N LEU A 159 -28.81 3.48 -32.87
CA LEU A 159 -28.89 4.03 -31.51
C LEU A 159 -28.55 5.53 -31.44
N SER A 160 -29.24 6.33 -32.26
CA SER A 160 -29.20 7.79 -32.11
C SER A 160 -29.69 8.20 -30.72
N ARG A 161 -28.79 8.77 -29.90
CA ARG A 161 -29.02 9.22 -28.51
C ARG A 161 -29.20 8.11 -27.45
N GLY A 162 -28.71 6.89 -27.71
CA GLY A 162 -28.61 5.84 -26.69
C GLY A 162 -27.37 5.96 -25.77
N PRO A 163 -27.37 5.34 -24.57
CA PRO A 163 -26.23 5.35 -23.64
C PRO A 163 -24.96 4.71 -24.21
N TYR A 164 -25.09 3.84 -25.21
CA TYR A 164 -24.00 3.14 -25.89
C TYR A 164 -22.90 4.05 -26.45
N ASN A 165 -23.22 5.28 -26.86
CA ASN A 165 -22.23 6.17 -27.49
C ASN A 165 -21.22 6.79 -26.49
N ARG A 166 -21.44 6.67 -25.17
CA ARG A 166 -20.43 7.09 -24.16
C ARG A 166 -19.29 6.07 -24.02
N TYR A 167 -19.62 4.79 -24.05
CA TYR A 167 -18.67 3.69 -23.88
C TYR A 167 -17.55 3.69 -24.94
N ASN A 168 -17.87 4.06 -26.18
CA ASN A 168 -16.87 4.14 -27.25
C ASN A 168 -15.89 5.31 -27.01
N ALA A 169 -16.37 6.46 -26.54
CA ALA A 169 -15.52 7.62 -26.29
C ALA A 169 -14.57 7.38 -25.09
N SER A 170 -15.08 6.84 -23.98
CA SER A 170 -14.23 6.54 -22.81
C SER A 170 -13.20 5.45 -23.10
N PHE A 171 -13.56 4.42 -23.87
CA PHE A 171 -12.60 3.40 -24.30
C PHE A 171 -11.49 3.96 -25.21
N VAL A 172 -11.82 4.79 -26.20
CA VAL A 172 -10.82 5.40 -27.09
C VAL A 172 -9.89 6.34 -26.31
N LEU A 173 -10.42 7.20 -25.44
CA LEU A 173 -9.62 8.08 -24.58
C LEU A 173 -8.73 7.29 -23.62
N GLN A 174 -9.22 6.19 -23.04
CA GLN A 174 -8.44 5.26 -22.22
C GLN A 174 -7.27 4.66 -23.02
N LYS A 175 -7.50 4.23 -24.27
CA LYS A 175 -6.44 3.69 -25.14
C LYS A 175 -5.39 4.75 -25.50
N ILE A 176 -5.81 5.98 -25.80
CA ILE A 176 -4.90 7.11 -26.03
C ILE A 176 -4.05 7.37 -24.78
N ALA A 177 -4.67 7.43 -23.60
CA ALA A 177 -3.97 7.68 -22.33
C ALA A 177 -3.01 6.56 -21.92
N ILE A 178 -3.30 5.29 -22.24
CA ILE A 178 -2.42 4.16 -21.93
C ILE A 178 -1.25 4.05 -22.91
N HIS A 179 -1.48 4.25 -24.21
CA HIS A 179 -0.54 3.86 -25.27
C HIS A 179 0.17 5.02 -25.99
N SER A 180 -0.23 6.28 -25.80
CA SER A 180 0.44 7.39 -26.49
C SER A 180 1.82 7.71 -25.88
N GLU A 181 2.84 7.83 -26.73
CA GLU A 181 4.19 8.21 -26.29
C GLU A 181 4.28 9.67 -25.82
N TYR A 182 3.35 10.52 -26.28
CA TYR A 182 3.34 11.96 -26.03
C TYR A 182 2.60 12.32 -24.72
N GLU A 183 3.30 12.91 -23.76
CA GLU A 183 2.74 13.31 -22.45
C GLU A 183 1.55 14.28 -22.58
N ASN A 184 1.68 15.31 -23.42
CA ASN A 184 0.62 16.30 -23.66
C ASN A 184 -0.65 15.68 -24.29
N VAL A 185 -0.54 14.53 -24.95
CA VAL A 185 -1.67 13.77 -25.49
C VAL A 185 -2.28 12.87 -24.41
N ARG A 186 -1.45 12.06 -23.71
CA ARG A 186 -1.91 11.21 -22.61
C ARG A 186 -2.65 11.99 -21.54
N THR A 187 -2.04 13.07 -21.07
CA THR A 187 -2.56 13.88 -19.96
C THR A 187 -3.81 14.67 -20.34
N ALA A 188 -3.97 15.02 -21.63
CA ALA A 188 -5.20 15.63 -22.14
C ALA A 188 -6.34 14.61 -22.28
N ALA A 189 -6.04 13.36 -22.67
CA ALA A 189 -7.02 12.27 -22.66
C ALA A 189 -7.48 11.92 -21.23
N VAL A 190 -6.57 11.93 -20.24
CA VAL A 190 -6.92 11.80 -18.81
C VAL A 190 -7.86 12.92 -18.36
N ALA A 191 -7.57 14.18 -18.73
CA ALA A 191 -8.42 15.31 -18.37
C ALA A 191 -9.85 15.21 -18.96
N GLU A 192 -9.99 14.66 -20.18
CA GLU A 192 -11.32 14.43 -20.77
C GLU A 192 -12.04 13.22 -20.17
N LEU A 193 -11.33 12.14 -19.80
CA LEU A 193 -11.94 11.07 -18.99
C LEU A 193 -12.47 11.59 -17.64
N ALA A 194 -11.74 12.54 -17.03
CA ALA A 194 -12.16 13.23 -15.81
C ALA A 194 -13.40 14.10 -16.03
N SER A 195 -13.44 14.87 -17.13
CA SER A 195 -14.58 15.75 -17.48
C SER A 195 -15.87 14.96 -17.73
N LEU A 196 -15.74 13.74 -18.25
CA LEU A 196 -16.84 12.78 -18.46
C LEU A 196 -17.25 12.03 -17.17
N GLY A 197 -16.44 12.06 -16.11
CA GLY A 197 -16.67 11.34 -14.85
C GLY A 197 -16.38 9.83 -14.93
N GLU A 198 -15.58 9.39 -15.91
CA GLU A 198 -15.36 7.98 -16.27
C GLU A 198 -14.32 7.32 -15.33
N ALA A 199 -14.66 7.22 -14.04
CA ALA A 199 -13.79 6.70 -12.98
C ALA A 199 -13.27 5.27 -13.23
N PHE A 200 -14.01 4.44 -13.97
CA PHE A 200 -13.54 3.12 -14.39
C PHE A 200 -12.38 3.24 -15.39
N SER A 201 -12.54 4.02 -16.46
CA SER A 201 -11.47 4.25 -17.44
C SER A 201 -10.25 4.91 -16.81
N LEU A 202 -10.42 5.87 -15.90
CA LEU A 202 -9.31 6.44 -15.13
C LEU A 202 -8.56 5.41 -14.29
N ARG A 203 -9.26 4.48 -13.63
CA ARG A 203 -8.63 3.35 -12.91
C ARG A 203 -7.78 2.49 -13.83
N GLU A 204 -8.28 2.17 -15.01
CA GLU A 204 -7.56 1.34 -15.98
C GLU A 204 -6.35 2.09 -16.56
N VAL A 205 -6.41 3.42 -16.76
CA VAL A 205 -5.23 4.23 -17.09
C VAL A 205 -4.21 4.21 -15.96
N ALA A 206 -4.65 4.45 -14.71
CA ALA A 206 -3.78 4.42 -13.53
C ALA A 206 -3.05 3.07 -13.35
N ARG A 207 -3.68 1.96 -13.77
CA ARG A 207 -3.11 0.62 -13.66
C ARG A 207 -2.23 0.21 -14.83
N PHE A 208 -2.63 0.53 -16.07
CA PHE A 208 -2.04 -0.07 -17.27
C PHE A 208 -1.21 0.89 -18.13
N CYS A 209 -1.25 2.21 -17.88
CA CYS A 209 -0.33 3.14 -18.55
C CYS A 209 1.12 2.82 -18.14
N ALA A 210 2.06 2.88 -19.08
CA ALA A 210 3.48 2.63 -18.81
C ALA A 210 4.21 3.84 -18.19
N TYR A 211 3.54 4.99 -18.10
CA TYR A 211 4.13 6.27 -17.71
C TYR A 211 3.56 6.75 -16.37
N GLN A 212 4.42 6.81 -15.34
CA GLN A 212 4.07 7.04 -13.93
C GLN A 212 3.41 8.41 -13.69
N ASP A 213 3.86 9.45 -14.39
CA ASP A 213 3.24 10.79 -14.45
C ASP A 213 1.75 10.72 -14.79
N THR A 214 1.43 9.90 -15.79
CA THR A 214 0.09 9.74 -16.35
C THR A 214 -0.76 8.84 -15.46
N GLN A 215 -0.15 7.81 -14.85
CA GLN A 215 -0.82 6.99 -13.84
C GLN A 215 -1.26 7.86 -12.65
N ILE A 216 -0.33 8.62 -12.05
CA ILE A 216 -0.59 9.53 -10.92
C ILE A 216 -1.66 10.57 -11.29
N LYS A 217 -1.56 11.19 -12.48
CA LYS A 217 -2.55 12.17 -12.94
C LYS A 217 -3.93 11.54 -13.13
N ALA A 218 -4.01 10.28 -13.57
CA ALA A 218 -5.26 9.55 -13.65
C ALA A 218 -5.86 9.28 -12.26
N VAL A 219 -5.05 8.93 -11.25
CA VAL A 219 -5.50 8.79 -9.85
C VAL A 219 -6.07 10.11 -9.32
N GLN A 220 -5.34 11.21 -9.43
CA GLN A 220 -5.76 12.56 -9.02
C GLN A 220 -7.02 13.06 -9.75
N SER A 221 -7.34 12.47 -10.91
CA SER A 221 -8.52 12.78 -11.70
C SER A 221 -9.75 11.96 -11.33
N ILE A 222 -9.62 10.92 -10.50
CA ILE A 222 -10.76 10.10 -10.05
C ILE A 222 -11.62 10.96 -9.12
N PRO A 223 -12.94 11.15 -9.41
CA PRO A 223 -13.78 11.96 -8.55
C PRO A 223 -13.85 11.37 -7.13
N SER A 224 -13.70 12.22 -6.11
CA SER A 224 -13.66 11.82 -4.69
C SER A 224 -14.91 11.09 -4.17
N ALA A 225 -16.00 11.07 -4.93
CA ALA A 225 -17.16 10.21 -4.69
C ALA A 225 -16.86 8.71 -4.93
N ASN A 226 -15.87 8.37 -5.76
CA ASN A 226 -15.49 7.01 -6.16
C ASN A 226 -14.43 6.40 -5.23
N LYS A 227 -14.62 6.56 -3.91
CA LYS A 227 -13.70 6.13 -2.85
C LYS A 227 -13.26 4.67 -2.97
N ASN A 228 -14.18 3.78 -3.36
CA ASN A 228 -13.88 2.36 -3.59
C ASN A 228 -12.81 2.12 -4.68
N THR A 229 -12.75 2.98 -5.70
CA THR A 229 -11.75 2.90 -6.78
C THR A 229 -10.37 3.35 -6.27
N LEU A 230 -10.31 4.42 -5.49
CA LEU A 230 -9.09 4.91 -4.85
C LEU A 230 -8.54 3.89 -3.84
N VAL A 231 -9.41 3.34 -2.98
CA VAL A 231 -9.03 2.25 -2.07
C VAL A 231 -8.51 1.07 -2.88
N TRP A 232 -9.22 0.63 -3.93
CA TRP A 232 -8.77 -0.47 -4.75
C TRP A 232 -7.36 -0.23 -5.34
N LEU A 233 -7.07 0.96 -5.86
CA LEU A 233 -5.75 1.35 -6.38
C LEU A 233 -4.67 1.35 -5.29
N ALA A 234 -4.95 1.96 -4.13
CA ALA A 234 -4.03 1.94 -2.98
C ALA A 234 -3.73 0.50 -2.51
N THR A 235 -4.69 -0.41 -2.66
CA THR A 235 -4.54 -1.82 -2.26
C THR A 235 -4.07 -2.79 -3.36
N ASP A 236 -3.95 -2.36 -4.63
CA ASP A 236 -3.56 -3.26 -5.74
C ASP A 236 -2.05 -3.52 -5.72
N LEU A 237 -1.66 -4.74 -5.33
CA LEU A 237 -0.27 -5.19 -5.23
C LEU A 237 0.52 -5.12 -6.56
N TYR A 238 -0.17 -4.92 -7.69
CA TYR A 238 0.45 -4.73 -9.01
C TYR A 238 0.64 -3.26 -9.41
N SER A 239 0.09 -2.31 -8.64
CA SER A 239 0.29 -0.88 -8.87
C SER A 239 1.64 -0.42 -8.32
N ASP A 240 2.25 0.56 -8.99
CA ASP A 240 3.49 1.21 -8.54
C ASP A 240 3.30 1.90 -7.18
N SER A 241 4.36 1.98 -6.37
CA SER A 241 4.28 2.56 -5.02
C SER A 241 3.83 4.03 -5.07
N GLU A 242 4.30 4.82 -6.03
CA GLU A 242 3.88 6.23 -6.15
C GLU A 242 2.40 6.37 -6.54
N VAL A 243 1.86 5.42 -7.31
CA VAL A 243 0.44 5.38 -7.69
C VAL A 243 -0.43 4.99 -6.48
N GLN A 244 0.02 4.02 -5.67
CA GLN A 244 -0.67 3.68 -4.42
C GLN A 244 -0.66 4.87 -3.44
N MET A 245 0.49 5.54 -3.29
CA MET A 245 0.67 6.71 -2.45
C MET A 245 -0.18 7.91 -2.91
N ALA A 246 -0.30 8.13 -4.22
CA ALA A 246 -1.22 9.13 -4.77
C ALA A 246 -2.67 8.80 -4.40
N ALA A 247 -3.09 7.53 -4.48
CA ALA A 247 -4.44 7.11 -4.13
C ALA A 247 -4.74 7.24 -2.62
N VAL A 248 -3.74 6.99 -1.76
CA VAL A 248 -3.81 7.26 -0.32
C VAL A 248 -3.99 8.76 -0.04
N LYS A 249 -3.28 9.63 -0.76
CA LYS A 249 -3.39 11.09 -0.61
C LYS A 249 -4.78 11.61 -0.96
N GLU A 250 -5.39 11.15 -2.05
CA GLU A 250 -6.77 11.52 -2.42
C GLU A 250 -7.83 11.00 -1.42
N LEU A 251 -7.45 10.09 -0.52
CA LEU A 251 -8.29 9.57 0.58
C LEU A 251 -8.02 10.25 1.93
N GLU A 252 -7.20 11.31 2.01
CA GLU A 252 -6.83 11.98 3.26
C GLU A 252 -8.06 12.40 4.12
N GLY A 253 -9.19 12.72 3.49
CA GLY A 253 -10.44 13.07 4.16
C GLY A 253 -11.35 11.90 4.57
N ASP A 254 -10.95 10.64 4.38
CA ASP A 254 -11.74 9.45 4.70
C ASP A 254 -10.98 8.48 5.61
N THR A 255 -11.18 8.64 6.91
CA THR A 255 -10.52 7.84 7.95
C THR A 255 -10.85 6.35 7.86
N ALA A 256 -12.06 5.98 7.42
CA ALA A 256 -12.46 4.58 7.26
C ALA A 256 -11.78 3.92 6.04
N ALA A 257 -11.65 4.66 4.93
CA ALA A 257 -10.89 4.22 3.76
C ALA A 257 -9.40 4.06 4.08
N LEU A 258 -8.80 5.03 4.79
CA LEU A 258 -7.41 4.96 5.25
C LEU A 258 -7.16 3.80 6.21
N ALA A 259 -8.07 3.55 7.17
CA ALA A 259 -7.95 2.43 8.11
C ALA A 259 -7.97 1.07 7.38
N LYS A 260 -8.81 0.93 6.37
CA LYS A 260 -8.87 -0.27 5.52
C LYS A 260 -7.59 -0.51 4.72
N ILE A 261 -6.90 0.56 4.29
CA ILE A 261 -5.59 0.46 3.62
C ILE A 261 -4.52 0.07 4.66
N ALA A 262 -4.50 0.76 5.80
CA ALA A 262 -3.54 0.54 6.88
C ALA A 262 -3.62 -0.85 7.56
N GLU A 263 -4.76 -1.55 7.51
CA GLU A 263 -4.89 -2.93 8.04
C GLU A 263 -4.16 -4.00 7.20
N GLY A 264 -3.69 -3.68 5.99
CA GLY A 264 -2.94 -4.60 5.13
C GLY A 264 -3.43 -4.65 3.68
N GLY A 265 -3.98 -3.55 3.19
CA GLY A 265 -4.30 -3.39 1.78
C GLY A 265 -3.18 -2.68 1.03
N GLY A 266 -2.45 -3.38 0.16
CA GLY A 266 -1.47 -2.79 -0.76
C GLY A 266 -0.01 -2.99 -0.37
N GLY A 267 0.87 -2.14 -0.92
CA GLY A 267 2.28 -2.12 -0.59
C GLY A 267 2.56 -1.56 0.81
N TYR A 268 3.75 -1.84 1.33
CA TYR A 268 4.18 -1.37 2.66
C TYR A 268 4.12 0.16 2.78
N ASP A 269 4.53 0.88 1.73
CA ASP A 269 4.58 2.35 1.72
C ASP A 269 3.16 2.95 1.82
N ALA A 270 2.19 2.40 1.07
CA ALA A 270 0.80 2.83 1.10
C ALA A 270 0.13 2.57 2.46
N MET A 271 0.38 1.38 3.04
CA MET A 271 -0.07 1.02 4.39
C MET A 271 0.51 1.98 5.44
N GLN A 272 1.81 2.29 5.36
CA GLN A 272 2.49 3.21 6.27
C GLN A 272 1.98 4.64 6.11
N SER A 273 1.82 5.12 4.87
CA SER A 273 1.32 6.47 4.61
C SER A 273 -0.12 6.66 5.08
N ALA A 274 -0.99 5.66 4.89
CA ALA A 274 -2.33 5.70 5.45
C ALA A 274 -2.30 5.75 7.00
N SER A 275 -1.42 4.97 7.63
CA SER A 275 -1.22 5.02 9.09
C SER A 275 -0.67 6.35 9.59
N ASP A 276 0.26 6.98 8.85
CA ASP A 276 0.87 8.25 9.23
C ASP A 276 -0.10 9.44 9.04
N ILE A 277 -1.01 9.38 8.03
CA ILE A 277 -2.14 10.34 7.89
C ILE A 277 -3.17 10.16 9.01
N LEU A 278 -3.47 8.93 9.41
CA LEU A 278 -4.36 8.69 10.56
C LEU A 278 -3.71 9.18 11.87
N ALA A 279 -2.41 8.98 12.04
CA ALA A 279 -1.66 9.42 13.21
C ALA A 279 -1.63 10.94 13.37
N SER A 280 -1.51 11.70 12.27
CA SER A 280 -1.56 13.18 12.32
C SER A 280 -2.94 13.73 12.69
N LYS A 281 -3.99 12.90 12.64
CA LYS A 281 -5.39 13.24 13.00
C LYS A 281 -5.85 12.56 14.29
N ILE A 282 -4.93 12.00 15.09
CA ILE A 282 -5.27 11.13 16.22
C ILE A 282 -6.25 11.75 17.23
N ASP A 283 -6.16 13.06 17.47
CA ASP A 283 -7.06 13.79 18.37
C ASP A 283 -8.51 13.85 17.85
N GLU A 284 -8.72 13.73 16.53
CA GLU A 284 -10.03 13.72 15.86
C GLU A 284 -10.58 12.30 15.59
N LEU A 285 -9.77 11.24 15.78
CA LEU A 285 -10.19 9.86 15.55
C LEU A 285 -11.04 9.31 16.71
N ASP A 286 -12.28 8.93 16.39
CA ASP A 286 -13.17 8.15 17.26
C ASP A 286 -13.47 6.73 16.71
N ASP A 287 -13.07 6.46 15.46
CA ASP A 287 -13.27 5.15 14.84
C ASP A 287 -12.28 4.11 15.40
N VAL A 288 -12.83 3.07 16.03
CA VAL A 288 -12.09 1.98 16.69
C VAL A 288 -11.10 1.30 15.73
N GLN A 289 -11.49 1.13 14.47
CA GLN A 289 -10.66 0.47 13.45
C GLN A 289 -9.46 1.36 13.06
N ALA A 290 -9.68 2.66 12.84
CA ALA A 290 -8.63 3.64 12.59
C ALA A 290 -7.66 3.74 13.79
N LEU A 291 -8.17 3.81 15.02
CA LEU A 291 -7.37 3.81 16.24
C LEU A 291 -6.50 2.54 16.36
N LYS A 292 -7.08 1.36 16.09
CA LYS A 292 -6.35 0.08 16.04
C LYS A 292 -5.21 0.12 15.01
N CYS A 293 -5.47 0.65 13.81
CA CYS A 293 -4.46 0.78 12.76
C CYS A 293 -3.31 1.74 13.15
N VAL A 294 -3.60 2.88 13.79
CA VAL A 294 -2.56 3.80 14.30
C VAL A 294 -1.71 3.12 15.38
N ALA A 295 -2.34 2.43 16.34
CA ALA A 295 -1.63 1.73 17.42
C ALA A 295 -0.72 0.59 16.93
N LEU A 296 -1.08 -0.08 15.83
CA LEU A 296 -0.30 -1.17 15.25
C LEU A 296 0.81 -0.69 14.30
N HIS A 297 0.53 0.28 13.43
CA HIS A 297 1.34 0.55 12.23
C HIS A 297 2.03 1.92 12.21
N SER A 298 1.67 2.87 13.08
CA SER A 298 2.23 4.22 13.00
C SER A 298 3.74 4.25 13.28
N ASN A 299 4.46 5.12 12.56
CA ASN A 299 5.85 5.49 12.89
C ASN A 299 5.93 6.41 14.13
N ASP A 300 4.84 7.05 14.53
CA ASP A 300 4.79 7.90 15.71
C ASP A 300 4.33 7.11 16.95
N LYS A 301 5.30 6.83 17.83
CA LYS A 301 5.07 6.19 19.12
C LYS A 301 4.09 6.98 20.01
N SER A 302 4.07 8.31 19.91
CA SER A 302 3.16 9.15 20.70
C SER A 302 1.72 8.95 20.22
N ALA A 303 1.46 9.11 18.92
CA ALA A 303 0.14 8.85 18.34
C ALA A 303 -0.34 7.41 18.59
N ALA A 304 0.56 6.42 18.50
CA ALA A 304 0.24 5.03 18.81
C ALA A 304 -0.15 4.80 20.29
N LEU A 305 0.47 5.52 21.23
CA LEU A 305 0.06 5.50 22.65
C LEU A 305 -1.29 6.18 22.86
N THR A 306 -1.50 7.37 22.28
CA THR A 306 -2.79 8.08 22.32
C THR A 306 -3.92 7.24 21.71
N ALA A 307 -3.65 6.49 20.64
CA ALA A 307 -4.61 5.56 20.06
C ALA A 307 -5.02 4.44 21.04
N VAL A 308 -4.05 3.85 21.75
CA VAL A 308 -4.35 2.88 22.83
C VAL A 308 -5.13 3.54 23.97
N GLU A 309 -4.84 4.79 24.31
CA GLU A 309 -5.57 5.54 25.35
C GLU A 309 -7.02 5.85 24.93
N LYS A 310 -7.28 6.12 23.65
CA LYS A 310 -8.63 6.32 23.08
C LYS A 310 -9.45 5.03 22.88
N LEU A 311 -8.82 3.86 22.74
CA LEU A 311 -9.55 2.59 22.63
C LEU A 311 -10.24 2.21 23.95
N GLU A 312 -11.50 2.58 24.11
CA GLU A 312 -12.36 2.22 25.25
C GLU A 312 -12.90 0.80 25.08
N ASP A 313 -12.56 -0.09 26.02
CA ASP A 313 -13.08 -1.45 26.24
C ASP A 313 -13.14 -2.44 25.05
N ASP A 314 -12.60 -2.12 23.86
CA ASP A 314 -12.38 -3.10 22.79
C ASP A 314 -11.20 -4.02 23.14
N ASN A 315 -11.52 -5.10 23.88
CA ASN A 315 -10.56 -6.11 24.29
C ASN A 315 -9.90 -6.84 23.10
N ASP A 316 -10.57 -7.00 21.95
CA ASP A 316 -9.99 -7.72 20.82
C ASP A 316 -8.99 -6.84 20.06
N ALA A 317 -9.29 -5.55 19.86
CA ALA A 317 -8.33 -4.56 19.34
C ALA A 317 -7.13 -4.41 20.28
N LEU A 318 -7.36 -4.20 21.59
CA LEU A 318 -6.29 -4.08 22.59
C LEU A 318 -5.42 -5.35 22.65
N LYS A 319 -6.00 -6.54 22.45
CA LYS A 319 -5.25 -7.79 22.42
C LYS A 319 -4.34 -7.89 21.19
N LEU A 320 -4.85 -7.55 20.00
CA LEU A 320 -4.04 -7.52 18.79
C LEU A 320 -2.87 -6.53 18.93
N ILE A 321 -3.11 -5.36 19.52
CA ILE A 321 -2.07 -4.36 19.81
C ILE A 321 -1.04 -4.89 20.82
N ALA A 322 -1.49 -5.57 21.89
CA ALA A 322 -0.59 -6.19 22.86
C ALA A 322 0.36 -7.23 22.23
N ILE A 323 -0.12 -8.02 21.25
CA ILE A 323 0.67 -9.07 20.60
C ILE A 323 1.56 -8.51 19.48
N HIS A 324 1.05 -7.56 18.67
CA HIS A 324 1.64 -7.18 17.39
C HIS A 324 2.16 -5.74 17.27
N ALA A 325 1.91 -4.84 18.24
CA ALA A 325 2.37 -3.46 18.13
C ALA A 325 3.89 -3.35 18.08
N ARG A 326 4.39 -2.45 17.22
CA ARG A 326 5.82 -2.23 16.96
C ARG A 326 6.62 -1.77 18.19
N TYR A 327 6.00 -1.00 19.08
CA TYR A 327 6.64 -0.41 20.25
C TYR A 327 6.24 -1.14 21.52
N GLU A 328 7.23 -1.62 22.28
CA GLU A 328 7.00 -2.35 23.54
C GLU A 328 6.12 -1.57 24.54
N ASP A 329 6.29 -0.24 24.64
CA ASP A 329 5.48 0.58 25.54
C ASP A 329 4.00 0.66 25.11
N VAL A 330 3.70 0.57 23.80
CA VAL A 330 2.33 0.53 23.26
C VAL A 330 1.69 -0.82 23.59
N SER A 331 2.41 -1.92 23.37
CA SER A 331 1.97 -3.26 23.79
C SER A 331 1.69 -3.30 25.30
N LEU A 332 2.57 -2.71 26.12
CA LEU A 332 2.41 -2.64 27.57
C LEU A 332 1.24 -1.76 28.02
N ALA A 333 0.93 -0.68 27.31
CA ALA A 333 -0.25 0.13 27.56
C ALA A 333 -1.54 -0.69 27.30
N ALA A 334 -1.59 -1.43 26.19
CA ALA A 334 -2.73 -2.28 25.86
C ALA A 334 -2.93 -3.43 26.87
N VAL A 335 -1.85 -4.10 27.31
CA VAL A 335 -1.90 -5.12 28.38
C VAL A 335 -2.46 -4.55 29.69
N LYS A 336 -2.10 -3.30 30.05
CA LYS A 336 -2.62 -2.67 31.27
C LYS A 336 -4.13 -2.42 31.18
N LYS A 337 -4.64 -1.95 30.03
CA LYS A 337 -6.09 -1.78 29.80
C LYS A 337 -6.84 -3.11 29.88
N LEU A 338 -6.29 -4.16 29.27
CA LEU A 338 -6.76 -5.54 29.39
C LEU A 338 -6.65 -6.15 30.79
N GLY A 339 -6.21 -5.38 31.80
CA GLY A 339 -6.00 -5.84 33.16
C GLY A 339 -7.20 -6.51 33.82
N GLY A 340 -8.42 -6.37 33.29
CA GLY A 340 -9.61 -7.13 33.67
C GLY A 340 -9.70 -8.54 33.06
N ASP A 341 -9.40 -8.69 31.76
CA ASP A 341 -9.68 -9.86 30.94
C ASP A 341 -8.65 -10.98 31.10
N VAL A 342 -9.02 -12.02 31.84
CA VAL A 342 -8.16 -13.19 32.08
C VAL A 342 -7.88 -13.97 30.79
N LYS A 343 -8.80 -14.01 29.83
CA LYS A 343 -8.64 -14.78 28.59
C LYS A 343 -7.66 -14.08 27.65
N ALA A 344 -7.84 -12.78 27.43
CA ALA A 344 -6.92 -11.98 26.61
C ALA A 344 -5.49 -11.99 27.19
N LEU A 345 -5.33 -11.90 28.52
CA LEU A 345 -4.03 -11.96 29.18
C LEU A 345 -3.32 -13.33 29.01
N VAL A 346 -4.06 -14.43 28.88
CA VAL A 346 -3.47 -15.75 28.55
C VAL A 346 -3.03 -15.81 27.10
N GLU A 347 -3.90 -15.42 26.16
CA GLU A 347 -3.58 -15.37 24.72
C GLU A 347 -2.32 -14.52 24.47
N ILE A 348 -2.22 -13.34 25.11
CA ILE A 348 -1.02 -12.49 25.05
C ILE A 348 0.21 -13.16 25.66
N ALA A 349 0.08 -13.85 26.79
CA ALA A 349 1.22 -14.51 27.42
C ALA A 349 1.78 -15.68 26.59
N GLU A 350 0.95 -16.34 25.79
CA GLU A 350 1.37 -17.44 24.92
C GLU A 350 1.88 -16.99 23.54
N GLU A 351 1.30 -15.93 22.95
CA GLU A 351 1.59 -15.50 21.57
C GLU A 351 2.54 -14.30 21.46
N SER A 352 2.68 -13.48 22.50
CA SER A 352 3.52 -12.26 22.49
C SER A 352 5.01 -12.57 22.26
N TRP A 353 5.57 -12.02 21.17
CA TRP A 353 7.01 -12.04 20.90
C TRP A 353 7.83 -11.17 21.89
N PRO A 354 7.38 -9.96 22.30
CA PRO A 354 8.08 -9.17 23.30
C PRO A 354 8.09 -9.82 24.69
N THR A 355 9.27 -10.25 25.16
CA THR A 355 9.40 -10.97 26.44
C THR A 355 8.95 -10.17 27.67
N ARG A 356 8.86 -8.84 27.58
CA ARG A 356 8.39 -7.97 28.68
C ARG A 356 6.86 -7.91 28.73
N THR A 357 6.19 -7.87 27.57
CA THR A 357 4.73 -7.93 27.46
C THR A 357 4.21 -9.24 28.05
N THR A 358 4.80 -10.38 27.69
CA THR A 358 4.54 -11.69 28.32
C THR A 358 4.70 -11.64 29.84
N LYS A 359 5.83 -11.09 30.35
CA LYS A 359 6.06 -10.98 31.81
C LYS A 359 5.00 -10.13 32.50
N VAL A 360 4.57 -9.02 31.89
CA VAL A 360 3.55 -8.14 32.49
C VAL A 360 2.18 -8.82 32.49
N ALA A 361 1.78 -9.45 31.40
CA ALA A 361 0.53 -10.23 31.34
C ALA A 361 0.50 -11.35 32.40
N VAL A 362 1.58 -12.13 32.50
CA VAL A 362 1.72 -13.20 33.50
C VAL A 362 1.77 -12.67 34.93
N ASN A 363 2.39 -11.51 35.18
CA ASN A 363 2.38 -10.88 36.50
C ASN A 363 0.97 -10.37 36.88
N MET A 364 0.19 -9.88 35.93
CA MET A 364 -1.21 -9.48 36.15
C MET A 364 -2.12 -10.70 36.39
N LEU A 365 -1.88 -11.82 35.70
CA LEU A 365 -2.53 -13.10 36.03
C LEU A 365 -2.14 -13.59 37.43
N ALA A 366 -0.85 -13.55 37.79
CA ALA A 366 -0.34 -13.98 39.09
C ALA A 366 -0.87 -13.14 40.27
N SER A 367 -1.11 -11.83 40.09
CA SER A 367 -1.72 -11.00 41.15
C SER A 367 -3.16 -11.43 41.46
N LYS A 368 -3.88 -11.97 40.46
CA LYS A 368 -5.23 -12.53 40.59
C LYS A 368 -5.25 -14.00 41.02
N LEU A 369 -4.10 -14.67 41.21
CA LEU A 369 -3.99 -16.12 41.40
C LEU A 369 -4.95 -16.69 42.44
N HIS A 370 -5.17 -16.00 43.56
CA HIS A 370 -6.11 -16.40 44.61
C HIS A 370 -7.56 -16.55 44.10
N LYS A 371 -8.03 -15.68 43.19
CA LYS A 371 -9.36 -15.69 42.56
C LYS A 371 -9.44 -16.53 41.28
N LEU A 372 -8.32 -16.89 40.66
CA LEU A 372 -8.32 -17.67 39.43
C LEU A 372 -8.79 -19.12 39.65
N THR A 373 -9.73 -19.54 38.81
CA THR A 373 -10.25 -20.91 38.67
C THR A 373 -10.07 -21.47 37.24
N ASN A 374 -9.76 -20.61 36.26
CA ASN A 374 -9.51 -21.04 34.88
C ASN A 374 -8.20 -21.86 34.81
N PRO A 375 -8.24 -23.12 34.34
CA PRO A 375 -7.05 -23.98 34.31
C PRO A 375 -5.98 -23.50 33.33
N ASP A 376 -6.36 -22.97 32.17
CA ASP A 376 -5.42 -22.46 31.16
C ASP A 376 -4.63 -21.26 31.72
N ALA A 377 -5.30 -20.39 32.49
CA ALA A 377 -4.67 -19.25 33.17
C ALA A 377 -3.70 -19.69 34.28
N LEU A 378 -4.04 -20.73 35.04
CA LEU A 378 -3.14 -21.33 36.03
C LEU A 378 -1.93 -21.99 35.35
N ALA A 379 -2.14 -22.67 34.23
CA ALA A 379 -1.08 -23.33 33.47
C ALA A 379 -0.11 -22.31 32.87
N CYS A 380 -0.64 -21.21 32.31
CA CYS A 380 0.14 -20.07 31.85
C CYS A 380 1.03 -19.48 32.97
N ILE A 381 0.47 -19.24 34.17
CA ILE A 381 1.26 -18.78 35.33
C ILE A 381 2.37 -19.79 35.66
N ALA A 382 2.08 -21.09 35.70
CA ALA A 382 3.07 -22.12 36.00
C ALA A 382 4.18 -22.23 34.94
N VAL A 383 3.86 -22.10 33.65
CA VAL A 383 4.85 -22.19 32.56
C VAL A 383 5.75 -20.94 32.50
N PHE A 384 5.15 -19.75 32.60
CA PHE A 384 5.83 -18.50 32.21
C PHE A 384 6.25 -17.59 33.38
N SER A 385 5.68 -17.75 34.58
CA SER A 385 5.96 -16.83 35.70
C SER A 385 7.40 -16.94 36.21
N GLN A 386 8.07 -15.80 36.37
CA GLN A 386 9.39 -15.75 36.99
C GLN A 386 9.33 -15.99 38.51
N ASN A 387 8.18 -15.75 39.14
CA ASN A 387 7.98 -15.93 40.58
C ASN A 387 7.65 -17.40 40.92
N GLU A 388 8.61 -18.09 41.52
CA GLU A 388 8.50 -19.49 41.97
C GLU A 388 7.25 -19.76 42.82
N LYS A 389 6.96 -18.89 43.81
CA LYS A 389 5.80 -19.06 44.68
C LYS A 389 4.49 -19.00 43.90
N ALA A 390 4.42 -18.17 42.87
CA ALA A 390 3.25 -18.10 41.98
C ALA A 390 3.14 -19.34 41.08
N ARG A 391 4.26 -19.88 40.56
CA ARG A 391 4.26 -21.14 39.79
C ARG A 391 3.77 -22.31 40.61
N LEU A 392 4.32 -22.49 41.82
CA LEU A 392 3.99 -23.61 42.71
C LEU A 392 2.53 -23.55 43.19
N ALA A 393 2.05 -22.37 43.61
CA ALA A 393 0.65 -22.21 44.00
C ALA A 393 -0.34 -22.37 42.83
N ALA A 394 0.07 -22.07 41.58
CA ALA A 394 -0.73 -22.38 40.40
C ALA A 394 -0.77 -23.88 40.08
N LEU A 395 0.35 -24.59 40.25
CA LEU A 395 0.42 -26.06 40.15
C LEU A 395 -0.47 -26.76 41.20
N GLU A 396 -0.46 -26.29 42.45
CA GLU A 396 -1.31 -26.83 43.51
C GLU A 396 -2.80 -26.69 43.19
N LYS A 397 -3.21 -25.56 42.60
CA LYS A 397 -4.59 -25.36 42.10
C LYS A 397 -4.95 -26.22 40.88
N LEU A 398 -3.96 -26.77 40.18
CA LEU A 398 -4.14 -27.69 39.05
C LEU A 398 -4.06 -29.17 39.44
N ALA A 399 -3.99 -29.49 40.74
CA ALA A 399 -4.07 -30.87 41.22
C ALA A 399 -5.35 -31.56 40.70
N GLY A 400 -5.18 -32.72 40.05
CA GLY A 400 -6.26 -33.46 39.38
C GLY A 400 -6.51 -33.08 37.92
N ASN A 401 -5.88 -32.03 37.38
CA ASN A 401 -5.97 -31.66 35.97
C ASN A 401 -4.77 -32.21 35.17
N GLU A 402 -4.86 -33.48 34.78
CA GLU A 402 -3.79 -34.20 34.06
C GLU A 402 -3.36 -33.50 32.75
N LYS A 403 -4.31 -32.88 32.02
CA LYS A 403 -4.04 -32.16 30.76
C LYS A 403 -3.07 -31.01 30.98
N GLU A 404 -3.37 -30.12 31.93
CA GLU A 404 -2.50 -28.95 32.18
C GLU A 404 -1.18 -29.35 32.84
N LEU A 405 -1.18 -30.36 33.72
CA LEU A 405 0.07 -30.85 34.30
C LEU A 405 1.02 -31.42 33.24
N LYS A 406 0.50 -32.15 32.23
CA LYS A 406 1.29 -32.60 31.07
C LYS A 406 1.81 -31.42 30.24
N TYR A 407 1.00 -30.38 30.02
CA TYR A 407 1.43 -29.16 29.33
C TYR A 407 2.57 -28.46 30.08
N ILE A 408 2.43 -28.25 31.39
CA ILE A 408 3.44 -27.59 32.23
C ILE A 408 4.75 -28.39 32.27
N ALA A 409 4.68 -29.72 32.47
CA ALA A 409 5.85 -30.59 32.49
C ALA A 409 6.66 -30.52 31.18
N LYS A 410 5.97 -30.38 30.04
CA LYS A 410 6.59 -30.27 28.72
C LYS A 410 7.13 -28.86 28.42
N HIS A 411 6.33 -27.82 28.70
CA HIS A 411 6.57 -26.46 28.19
C HIS A 411 7.24 -25.51 29.20
N SER A 412 7.20 -25.79 30.51
CA SER A 412 7.90 -24.95 31.48
C SER A 412 9.42 -24.98 31.25
N LYS A 413 10.06 -23.81 31.37
CA LYS A 413 11.53 -23.68 31.40
C LYS A 413 12.12 -23.79 32.79
N TYR A 414 11.28 -23.97 33.81
CA TYR A 414 11.66 -23.97 35.22
C TYR A 414 11.66 -25.41 35.76
N GLU A 415 12.84 -25.92 36.11
CA GLU A 415 13.07 -27.33 36.41
C GLU A 415 12.36 -27.80 37.69
N ASP A 416 12.27 -26.93 38.70
CA ASP A 416 11.44 -27.10 39.91
C ASP A 416 9.98 -27.44 39.56
N THR A 417 9.44 -26.72 38.58
CA THR A 417 8.03 -26.71 38.18
C THR A 417 7.73 -27.91 37.29
N LYS A 418 8.66 -28.28 36.41
CA LYS A 418 8.59 -29.52 35.60
C LYS A 418 8.59 -30.75 36.49
N ASN A 419 9.54 -30.83 37.41
CA ASN A 419 9.62 -31.96 38.33
C ASN A 419 8.39 -32.04 39.23
N LYS A 420 7.88 -30.91 39.72
CA LYS A 420 6.66 -30.91 40.53
C LYS A 420 5.40 -31.34 39.76
N ALA A 421 5.26 -30.92 38.50
CA ALA A 421 4.19 -31.40 37.62
C ALA A 421 4.29 -32.92 37.38
N ASN A 422 5.50 -33.43 37.11
CA ASN A 422 5.76 -34.87 36.94
C ASN A 422 5.49 -35.68 38.22
N GLU A 423 5.77 -35.15 39.42
CA GLU A 423 5.37 -35.78 40.69
C GLU A 423 3.85 -35.86 40.84
N MET A 424 3.13 -34.80 40.48
CA MET A 424 1.67 -34.76 40.57
C MET A 424 1.01 -35.72 39.58
N LEU A 425 1.55 -35.85 38.36
CA LEU A 425 1.10 -36.82 37.35
C LEU A 425 1.31 -38.28 37.80
N LYS A 426 2.38 -38.59 38.55
CA LYS A 426 2.64 -39.94 39.08
C LYS A 426 1.76 -40.33 40.27
N LYS A 427 0.97 -39.40 40.81
CA LYS A 427 0.07 -39.61 41.97
C LYS A 427 -1.41 -39.68 41.56
N GLN A 428 -1.70 -39.48 40.28
CA GLN A 428 -3.01 -39.67 39.64
C GLN A 428 -3.05 -41.08 39.04
#